data_AF-A0A3D1ACR0-F1
#
_entry.id   AF-A0A3D1ACR0-F1
#
_cell.length_a   1.000
_cell.length_b   1.000
_cell.length_c   1.000
_cell.angle_alpha   90.00
_cell.angle_beta   90.00
_cell.angle_gamma   90.00
#
_symmetry.space_group_name_H-M   'P 1'
#
loop_
_entity.id
_entity.type
_entity.pdbx_description
1 polymer ?
#
loop_
_entity_poly.entity_id
_entity_poly.type
_entity_poly.pdbx_seq_one_letter_code
_entity_poly.pdbx_strand_id
1 'polypeptide(L)' 'ENIFKLTDPGKLSGKHVLLIDDVITTGATTSACIETLSEIPEIKISIFSMSIAKEN' A
#
# COMPACT_ATOMS: atom_id res chain seq x y z
N GLU A 1 12.39 4.05 -7.06
CA GLU A 1 12.68 2.90 -6.18
C GLU A 1 13.03 3.40 -4.79
N ASN A 2 12.72 2.65 -3.73
CA ASN A 2 12.95 3.01 -2.31
C ASN A 2 12.14 4.21 -1.75
N ILE A 3 10.86 4.34 -2.13
CA ILE A 3 9.98 5.41 -1.61
C ILE A 3 9.52 5.11 -0.17
N PHE A 4 9.35 3.82 0.17
CA PHE A 4 8.92 3.36 1.49
C PHE A 4 9.96 2.44 2.12
N LYS A 5 9.91 2.33 3.46
CA LYS A 5 10.76 1.45 4.26
C LYS A 5 9.96 0.85 5.41
N LEU A 6 10.11 -0.45 5.64
CA LEU A 6 9.58 -1.11 6.83
C LEU A 6 10.41 -0.75 8.07
N THR A 7 9.76 -0.25 9.11
CA THR A 7 10.40 0.06 10.40
C THR A 7 10.16 -1.02 11.45
N ASP A 8 9.01 -1.70 11.40
CA ASP A 8 8.63 -2.75 12.36
C ASP A 8 7.71 -3.78 11.68
N PRO A 9 8.26 -4.69 10.85
CA PRO A 9 7.47 -5.65 10.08
C PRO A 9 6.60 -6.56 10.96
N GLY A 10 7.08 -6.89 12.17
CA GLY A 10 6.43 -7.83 13.07
C GLY A 10 5.05 -7.37 13.54
N LYS A 11 4.79 -6.07 13.57
CA LYS A 11 3.48 -5.52 13.99
C LYS A 11 2.32 -5.86 13.07
N LEU A 12 2.59 -6.07 11.78
CA LEU A 12 1.55 -6.28 10.76
C LEU A 12 1.53 -7.72 10.23
N SER A 13 2.42 -8.59 10.71
CA SER A 13 2.42 -10.00 10.35
C SER A 13 1.06 -10.66 10.62
N GLY A 14 0.55 -11.40 9.63
CA GLY A 14 -0.75 -12.07 9.69
C GLY A 14 -1.96 -11.13 9.76
N LYS A 15 -1.78 -9.81 9.63
CA LYS A 15 -2.89 -8.83 9.71
C LYS A 15 -3.49 -8.55 8.35
N HIS A 16 -4.75 -8.15 8.35
CA HIS A 16 -5.41 -7.54 7.19
C HIS A 16 -5.45 -6.03 7.39
N VAL A 17 -4.76 -5.29 6.53
CA VAL A 17 -4.70 -3.83 6.56
C VAL A 17 -5.47 -3.23 5.39
N LEU A 18 -6.11 -2.09 5.64
CA LEU A 18 -6.74 -1.26 4.61
C LEU A 18 -5.86 -0.03 4.38
N LEU A 19 -5.27 0.06 3.19
CA LEU A 19 -4.57 1.26 2.75
C LEU A 19 -5.61 2.26 2.23
N ILE A 20 -5.62 3.47 2.79
CA ILE A 20 -6.59 4.51 2.47
C ILE A 20 -5.84 5.69 1.84
N ASP A 21 -6.35 6.19 0.72
CA ASP A 21 -5.87 7.40 0.05
C ASP A 21 -7.05 8.27 -0.41
N ASP A 22 -6.83 9.57 -0.67
CA ASP A 22 -7.89 10.44 -1.20
C ASP A 22 -8.09 10.25 -2.70
N VAL A 23 -7.03 10.30 -3.50
CA VAL A 23 -7.03 10.09 -4.94
C VAL A 23 -5.86 9.24 -5.40
N ILE A 24 -6.16 8.12 -6.06
CA ILE A 24 -5.15 7.35 -6.78
C ILE A 24 -4.99 7.99 -8.16
N THR A 25 -3.82 8.58 -8.42
CA THR A 25 -3.49 9.11 -9.75
C THR A 25 -2.93 8.02 -10.65
N THR A 26 -1.61 7.94 -10.80
CA THR A 26 -0.94 6.87 -11.57
C THR A 26 -0.89 5.54 -10.83
N GLY A 27 -1.22 5.53 -9.53
CA GLY A 27 -1.03 4.38 -8.65
C GLY A 27 0.41 4.14 -8.22
N ALA A 28 1.40 4.93 -8.68
CA ALA A 28 2.81 4.68 -8.37
C ALA A 28 3.12 4.69 -6.87
N THR A 29 2.53 5.64 -6.12
CA THR A 29 2.69 5.72 -4.66
C THR A 29 2.09 4.50 -3.96
N THR A 30 0.85 4.13 -4.34
CA THR A 30 0.14 2.97 -3.81
C THR A 30 0.90 1.67 -4.09
N SER A 31 1.36 1.47 -5.33
CA SER A 31 2.13 0.29 -5.74
C SER A 31 3.45 0.18 -4.97
N ALA A 32 4.22 1.27 -4.85
CA ALA A 32 5.47 1.27 -4.09
C ALA A 32 5.24 0.96 -2.61
N CYS A 33 4.15 1.44 -2.02
CA CYS A 33 3.80 1.14 -0.63
C CYS A 33 3.44 -0.34 -0.45
N ILE A 34 2.61 -0.88 -1.35
CA ILE A 34 2.19 -2.29 -1.31
C ILE A 34 3.38 -3.23 -1.51
N GLU A 35 4.30 -2.89 -2.41
CA GLU A 35 5.51 -3.68 -2.66
C GLU A 35 6.33 -3.83 -1.37
N THR A 36 6.60 -2.71 -0.67
CA THR A 36 7.28 -2.72 0.64
C THR A 36 6.48 -3.47 1.71
N LEU A 37 5.14 -3.31 1.76
CA LEU A 37 4.30 -4.04 2.72
C LEU A 37 4.25 -5.54 2.43
N SER A 38 4.41 -5.97 1.18
CA SER A 38 4.34 -7.37 0.77
C SER A 38 5.53 -8.21 1.25
N GLU A 39 6.59 -7.57 1.76
CA GLU A 39 7.68 -8.24 2.47
C GLU A 39 7.26 -8.77 3.85
N ILE A 40 6.11 -8.33 4.38
CA ILE A 40 5.60 -8.75 5.69
C ILE A 40 4.91 -10.12 5.57
N PRO A 41 5.30 -11.13 6.37
CA PRO A 41 4.69 -12.45 6.32
C PRO A 41 3.17 -12.43 6.57
N GLU A 42 2.44 -13.17 5.73
CA GLU A 42 0.99 -13.43 5.86
C GLU A 42 0.11 -12.16 5.91
N ILE A 43 0.62 -10.99 5.51
CA ILE A 43 -0.17 -9.78 5.45
C ILE A 43 -1.22 -9.87 4.33
N LYS A 44 -2.41 -9.35 4.58
CA LYS A 44 -3.44 -9.10 3.57
C LYS A 44 -3.63 -7.61 3.42
N ILE A 45 -3.74 -7.14 2.19
CA ILE A 45 -3.86 -5.73 1.89
C ILE A 45 -5.13 -5.51 1.07
N SER A 46 -5.99 -4.61 1.54
CA SER A 46 -7.06 -4.00 0.74
C SER A 46 -6.74 -2.53 0.53
N ILE A 47 -7.28 -1.96 -0.55
CA ILE A 47 -7.08 -0.56 -0.89
C ILE A 47 -8.44 0.11 -0.98
N PHE A 48 -8.55 1.29 -0.41
CA PHE A 48 -9.69 2.18 -0.59
C PHE A 48 -9.18 3.57 -1.01
N SER A 49 -9.81 4.14 -2.02
CA SER A 49 -9.60 5.54 -2.37
C SER A 49 -10.93 6.21 -2.70
N MET A 50 -11.04 7.50 -2.38
CA MET A 50 -12.25 8.27 -2.72
C MET A 50 -12.37 8.49 -4.23
N SER A 51 -11.26 8.48 -4.96
CA SER A 51 -11.27 8.71 -6.41
C SER A 51 -10.06 8.10 -7.11
N ILE A 52 -10.20 7.83 -8.41
CA ILE A 52 -9.09 7.41 -9.28
C ILE A 52 -9.01 8.41 -10.42
N ALA A 53 -7.86 9.02 -10.65
CA ALA A 53 -7.63 9.86 -11.80
C ALA A 53 -7.44 8.97 -13.03
N LYS A 54 -8.19 9.25 -14.10
CA LYS A 54 -8.05 8.55 -15.38
C LYS A 54 -7.21 9.42 -16.30
N GLU A 55 -6.15 8.85 -16.89
CA GLU A 55 -5.47 9.51 -18.01
C GLU A 55 -6.42 9.63 -19.20
N ASN A 56 -6.41 10.79 -19.85
CA ASN A 56 -7.20 11.09 -21.05
C ASN A 56 -6.56 10.49 -22.30
#